data_AF-A0A9W7D1M3-F1
#
_entry.id   AF-A0A9W7D1M3-F1
#
_cell.length_a   1.000
_cell.length_b   1.000
_cell.length_c   1.000
_cell.angle_alpha   90.00
_cell.angle_beta   90.00
_cell.angle_gamma   90.00
#
_symmetry.space_group_name_H-M   'P 1'
#
loop_
_entity.id
_entity.type
_entity.pdbx_description
1 polymer ?
#
loop_
_entity_poly.entity_id
_entity_poly.type
_entity_poly.pdbx_seq_one_letter_code
_entity_poly.pdbx_strand_id
1 'polypeptide(L)'
;MEAVHRVLTLEMERHPKRLLGSSVRNIDEIYKRLKPLFREISSCVRCKERRCASGDNPMAYCVAVDVERCFDTIRPRKLYQILKKAIQEDEYLIRKHWVGHQVASTSADSTESLPIFFKLERPAYPSGELLGFDDLVAQSSKKNSMFVDGVLYDYLTKAKALLLLKEHLSANVVQIDGHEYVQRCGIPQGSVLSTTLCNMYYAHFERRILRKRLPEVCNPAIVPASCCQHEELFRYTDDFMYITTDLKRAQKFCDVMHEGNEEYGCFVNLAKSQTNFNAVDRDQQALGSSVQKAERCISWCGMLIDPNNLQLYVNYEKCVLVAHKWFGVGLLMLHHFVT
;
A
#
# COMPACT_ATOMS: atom_id res chain seq x y z
N MET A 1 -2.07 7.83 20.87
CA MET A 1 -1.47 7.65 19.53
C MET A 1 -2.26 8.24 18.37
N GLU A 2 -3.60 8.33 18.38
CA GLU A 2 -4.36 8.81 17.19
C GLU A 2 -3.88 10.18 16.65
N ALA A 3 -3.59 11.16 17.51
CA ALA A 3 -3.10 12.47 17.08
C ALA A 3 -1.86 12.38 16.16
N VAL A 4 -0.92 11.49 16.50
CA VAL A 4 0.28 11.20 15.70
C VAL A 4 -0.11 10.53 14.37
N HIS A 5 -1.14 9.67 14.34
CA HIS A 5 -1.63 9.06 13.10
C HIS A 5 -2.13 10.13 12.12
N ARG A 6 -2.85 11.14 12.61
CA ARG A 6 -3.39 12.23 11.77
C ARG A 6 -2.27 13.08 11.18
N VAL A 7 -1.25 13.43 11.98
CA VAL A 7 -0.04 14.13 11.51
C VAL A 7 0.72 13.32 10.44
N LEU A 8 0.94 12.01 10.66
CA LEU A 8 1.62 11.17 9.66
C LEU A 8 0.79 11.00 8.37
N THR A 9 -0.54 10.97 8.48
CA THR A 9 -1.45 10.92 7.32
C THR A 9 -1.32 12.19 6.47
N LEU A 10 -1.38 13.38 7.10
CA LEU A 10 -1.16 14.67 6.44
C LEU A 10 0.19 14.71 5.69
N GLU A 11 1.27 14.30 6.36
CA GLU A 11 2.61 14.25 5.74
C GLU A 11 2.66 13.32 4.52
N MET A 12 2.00 12.17 4.60
CA MET A 12 1.90 11.20 3.49
C MET A 12 1.07 11.73 2.33
N GLU A 13 0.04 12.54 2.59
CA GLU A 13 -0.78 13.22 1.59
C GLU A 13 -0.05 14.42 0.96
N ARG A 14 0.75 15.17 1.73
CA ARG A 14 1.68 16.20 1.22
C ARG A 14 2.81 15.62 0.38
N HIS A 15 3.33 14.45 0.74
CA HIS A 15 4.54 13.88 0.12
C HIS A 15 4.42 12.40 -0.31
N PRO A 16 3.43 12.01 -1.14
CA PRO A 16 3.15 10.60 -1.44
C PRO A 16 4.35 9.87 -2.07
N LYS A 17 5.04 10.46 -3.05
CA LYS A 17 6.27 9.87 -3.65
C LYS A 17 7.40 9.65 -2.63
N ARG A 18 7.42 10.40 -1.52
CA ARG A 18 8.44 10.38 -0.45
C ARG A 18 8.06 9.50 0.75
N LEU A 19 6.77 9.26 1.01
CA LEU A 19 6.31 8.58 2.23
C LEU A 19 5.35 7.40 1.99
N LEU A 20 4.78 7.26 0.79
CA LEU A 20 4.02 6.09 0.34
C LEU A 20 4.76 5.31 -0.75
N GLY A 21 5.44 5.99 -1.67
CA GLY A 21 6.19 5.34 -2.76
C GLY A 21 5.25 4.56 -3.70
N SER A 22 5.49 3.26 -3.88
CA SER A 22 4.63 2.35 -4.66
C SER A 22 3.38 1.85 -3.90
N SER A 23 3.17 2.27 -2.66
CA SER A 23 2.06 1.82 -1.81
C SER A 23 0.68 2.10 -2.43
N VAL A 24 -0.24 1.15 -2.24
CA VAL A 24 -1.67 1.25 -2.53
C VAL A 24 -2.47 0.84 -1.30
N ARG A 25 -3.65 1.43 -1.10
CA ARG A 25 -4.49 1.27 0.11
C ARG A 25 -5.76 0.46 -0.12
N ASN A 26 -6.20 0.32 -1.37
CA ASN A 26 -7.42 -0.40 -1.75
C ASN A 26 -7.39 -0.83 -3.24
N ILE A 27 -8.41 -1.59 -3.65
CA ILE A 27 -8.57 -2.10 -5.02
C ILE A 27 -8.75 -0.94 -6.04
N ASP A 28 -9.39 0.17 -5.66
CA ASP A 28 -9.54 1.33 -6.54
C ASP A 28 -8.19 1.97 -6.91
N GLU A 29 -7.26 2.11 -5.95
CA GLU A 29 -5.92 2.63 -6.18
C GLU A 29 -5.06 1.70 -7.02
N ILE A 30 -5.21 0.38 -6.85
CA ILE A 30 -4.61 -0.63 -7.74
C ILE A 30 -5.16 -0.44 -9.16
N TYR A 31 -6.47 -0.45 -9.34
CA TYR A 31 -7.12 -0.37 -10.65
C TYR A 31 -6.81 0.95 -11.37
N LYS A 32 -6.76 2.08 -10.66
CA LYS A 32 -6.37 3.40 -11.19
C LYS A 32 -4.97 3.42 -11.81
N ARG A 33 -4.03 2.61 -11.29
CA ARG A 33 -2.63 2.52 -11.77
C ARG A 33 -2.41 1.39 -12.78
N LEU A 34 -3.11 0.27 -12.61
CA LEU A 34 -3.01 -0.90 -13.47
C LEU A 34 -3.75 -0.71 -14.81
N LYS A 35 -4.90 -0.03 -14.82
CA LYS A 35 -5.68 0.25 -16.04
C LYS A 35 -4.91 1.05 -17.12
N PRO A 36 -4.18 2.15 -16.82
CA PRO A 36 -3.37 2.82 -17.83
C PRO A 36 -2.21 1.94 -18.32
N LEU A 37 -1.46 1.30 -17.41
CA LEU A 37 -0.38 0.37 -17.76
C LEU A 37 -0.84 -0.70 -18.77
N PHE A 38 -1.96 -1.38 -18.49
CA PHE A 38 -2.46 -2.43 -19.36
C PHE A 38 -2.93 -1.90 -20.73
N ARG A 39 -3.44 -0.66 -20.79
CA ARG A 39 -3.78 0.01 -22.05
C ARG A 39 -2.54 0.39 -22.86
N GLU A 40 -1.49 0.88 -22.21
CA GLU A 40 -0.21 1.24 -22.85
C GLU A 40 0.46 0.00 -23.43
N ILE A 41 0.56 -1.10 -22.67
CA ILE A 41 1.08 -2.38 -23.15
C ILE A 41 0.24 -2.94 -24.31
N SER A 42 -1.09 -2.87 -24.21
CA SER A 42 -2.02 -3.36 -25.25
C SER A 42 -2.07 -2.52 -26.52
N SER A 43 -1.68 -1.24 -26.45
CA SER A 43 -1.63 -0.34 -27.62
C SER A 43 -0.25 -0.30 -28.28
N CYS A 44 0.83 -0.55 -27.51
CA CYS A 44 2.19 -0.55 -28.02
C CYS A 44 2.42 -1.64 -29.08
N VAL A 45 2.68 -1.19 -30.32
CA VAL A 45 3.05 -2.05 -31.47
C VAL A 45 4.21 -2.98 -31.11
N ARG A 46 5.25 -2.46 -30.44
CA ARG A 46 6.46 -3.19 -30.01
C ARG A 46 6.28 -4.12 -28.80
N CYS A 47 5.07 -4.18 -28.24
CA CYS A 47 4.67 -5.25 -27.32
C CYS A 47 3.92 -6.36 -28.09
N LYS A 48 3.14 -6.01 -29.11
CA LYS A 48 2.46 -6.99 -30.00
C LYS A 48 3.46 -7.76 -30.88
N GLU A 49 4.36 -7.07 -31.57
CA GLU A 49 5.40 -7.67 -32.43
C GLU A 49 6.21 -8.74 -31.67
N ARG A 50 6.65 -8.40 -30.45
CA ARG A 50 7.41 -9.26 -29.54
C ARG A 50 6.67 -10.56 -29.17
N ARG A 51 5.35 -10.50 -29.03
CA ARG A 51 4.50 -11.67 -28.79
C ARG A 51 4.36 -12.50 -30.06
N CYS A 52 4.04 -11.86 -31.19
CA CYS A 52 3.92 -12.54 -32.48
C CYS A 52 5.22 -13.25 -32.90
N ALA A 53 6.39 -12.68 -32.56
CA ALA A 53 7.71 -13.22 -32.89
C ALA A 53 8.11 -14.48 -32.09
N SER A 54 7.29 -14.94 -31.13
CA SER A 54 7.60 -16.16 -30.35
C SER A 54 6.38 -17.00 -29.98
N GLY A 55 5.15 -16.49 -30.12
CA GLY A 55 3.88 -17.18 -29.81
C GLY A 55 3.60 -17.31 -28.31
N ASP A 56 4.57 -17.84 -27.57
CA ASP A 56 4.49 -18.25 -26.16
C ASP A 56 4.93 -17.14 -25.16
N ASN A 57 5.38 -15.99 -25.67
CA ASN A 57 5.76 -14.85 -24.82
C ASN A 57 4.52 -14.13 -24.25
N PRO A 58 4.46 -13.87 -22.93
CA PRO A 58 3.35 -13.12 -22.31
C PRO A 58 3.39 -11.64 -22.72
N MET A 59 2.28 -10.91 -22.52
CA MET A 59 2.24 -9.46 -22.77
C MET A 59 3.02 -8.67 -21.70
N ALA A 60 3.09 -9.20 -20.48
CA ALA A 60 3.89 -8.65 -19.39
C ALA A 60 4.58 -9.76 -18.59
N TYR A 61 5.67 -9.39 -17.91
CA TYR A 61 6.34 -10.20 -16.91
C TYR A 61 5.97 -9.66 -15.53
N CYS A 62 5.50 -10.54 -14.67
CA CYS A 62 4.96 -10.25 -13.35
C CYS A 62 5.77 -10.99 -12.29
N VAL A 63 6.09 -10.29 -11.20
CA VAL A 63 6.73 -10.84 -10.00
C VAL A 63 5.91 -10.40 -8.80
N ALA A 64 5.37 -11.34 -8.03
CA ALA A 64 4.72 -11.08 -6.75
C ALA A 64 5.52 -11.73 -5.62
N VAL A 65 5.80 -10.97 -4.55
CA VAL A 65 6.57 -11.44 -3.39
C VAL A 65 5.97 -10.91 -2.08
N ASP A 66 5.99 -11.76 -1.06
CA ASP A 66 5.51 -11.52 0.29
C ASP A 66 6.72 -11.33 1.21
N VAL A 67 6.81 -10.21 1.94
CA VAL A 67 7.92 -9.97 2.88
C VAL A 67 7.64 -10.66 4.21
N GLU A 68 8.50 -11.59 4.63
CA GLU A 68 8.25 -12.39 5.82
C GLU A 68 8.20 -11.51 7.09
N ARG A 69 7.12 -11.68 7.87
CA ARG A 69 6.90 -11.07 9.20
C ARG A 69 7.18 -9.56 9.19
N CYS A 70 6.65 -8.86 8.18
CA CYS A 70 7.00 -7.49 7.86
C CYS A 70 6.96 -6.52 9.04
N PHE A 71 6.01 -6.69 9.98
CA PHE A 71 5.89 -5.84 11.17
C PHE A 71 6.96 -6.17 12.21
N ASP A 72 7.44 -7.40 12.28
CA ASP A 72 8.37 -7.87 13.32
C ASP A 72 9.83 -7.68 12.90
N THR A 73 10.11 -7.61 11.60
CA THR A 73 11.45 -7.44 11.01
C THR A 73 11.88 -5.98 10.88
N ILE A 74 10.95 -5.02 10.87
CA ILE A 74 11.23 -3.58 10.79
C ILE A 74 12.24 -3.14 11.87
N ARG A 75 13.35 -2.51 11.45
CA ARG A 75 14.38 -2.01 12.36
C ARG A 75 13.95 -0.69 13.04
N PRO A 76 13.65 -0.63 14.36
CA PRO A 76 12.98 0.53 14.97
C PRO A 76 13.83 1.81 14.93
N ARG A 77 15.16 1.68 15.13
CA ARG A 77 16.11 2.81 15.04
C ARG A 77 16.10 3.48 13.65
N LYS A 78 15.98 2.69 12.57
CA LYS A 78 15.91 3.19 11.19
C LYS A 78 14.55 3.84 10.92
N LEU A 79 13.46 3.21 11.35
CA LEU A 79 12.12 3.79 11.26
C LEU A 79 12.06 5.16 11.94
N TYR A 80 12.61 5.28 13.15
CA TYR A 80 12.66 6.56 13.87
C TYR A 80 13.45 7.65 13.12
N GLN A 81 14.54 7.30 12.43
CA GLN A 81 15.27 8.25 11.56
C GLN A 81 14.48 8.67 10.31
N ILE A 82 13.61 7.81 9.78
CA ILE A 82 12.69 8.15 8.67
C ILE A 82 11.63 9.12 9.19
N LEU A 83 10.99 8.82 10.32
CA LEU A 83 9.94 9.64 10.94
C LEU A 83 10.43 11.04 11.32
N LYS A 84 11.65 11.15 11.87
CA LYS A 84 12.35 12.43 12.12
C LYS A 84 12.55 13.31 10.88
N LYS A 85 12.44 12.75 9.69
CA LYS A 85 12.53 13.47 8.40
C LYS A 85 11.18 13.54 7.69
N ALA A 86 10.17 12.80 8.15
CA ALA A 86 8.82 12.84 7.62
C ALA A 86 8.10 14.08 8.13
N ILE A 87 8.01 14.23 9.46
CA ILE A 87 7.35 15.34 10.17
C ILE A 87 8.12 16.65 9.90
N GLN A 88 7.54 17.56 9.12
CA GLN A 88 8.17 18.82 8.70
C GLN A 88 7.83 20.01 9.61
N GLU A 89 6.56 20.19 9.95
CA GLU A 89 6.08 21.35 10.73
C GLU A 89 6.54 21.26 12.19
N ASP A 90 6.68 22.40 12.87
CA ASP A 90 7.04 22.46 14.29
C ASP A 90 5.83 22.29 15.22
N GLU A 91 4.63 22.64 14.77
CA GLU A 91 3.36 22.32 15.44
C GLU A 91 2.22 22.05 14.45
N TYR A 92 1.42 21.03 14.77
CA TYR A 92 0.22 20.65 14.03
C TYR A 92 -1.03 20.87 14.89
N LEU A 93 -2.08 21.39 14.25
CA LEU A 93 -3.43 21.47 14.79
C LEU A 93 -4.25 20.29 14.26
N ILE A 94 -5.07 19.68 15.11
CA ILE A 94 -5.97 18.58 14.77
C ILE A 94 -7.39 19.01 15.10
N ARG A 95 -8.16 19.34 14.06
CA ARG A 95 -9.55 19.78 14.17
C ARG A 95 -10.46 18.57 14.31
N LYS A 96 -11.29 18.54 15.35
CA LYS A 96 -12.34 17.53 15.56
C LYS A 96 -13.67 18.11 15.14
N HIS A 97 -14.28 17.58 14.08
CA HIS A 97 -15.60 18.01 13.60
C HIS A 97 -16.45 16.79 13.23
N TRP A 98 -17.78 16.92 13.27
CA TRP A 98 -18.70 15.83 12.94
C TRP A 98 -19.28 16.02 11.54
N VAL A 99 -19.39 14.91 10.80
CA VAL A 99 -20.07 14.84 9.51
C VAL A 99 -21.29 13.92 9.63
N GLY A 100 -22.48 14.52 9.68
CA GLY A 100 -23.77 13.84 9.63
C GLY A 100 -24.12 13.45 8.21
N HIS A 101 -24.44 12.17 7.98
CA HIS A 101 -24.98 11.67 6.72
C HIS A 101 -26.38 11.12 6.99
N GLN A 102 -27.35 11.44 6.13
CA GLN A 102 -28.66 10.81 6.20
C GLN A 102 -28.57 9.40 5.60
N VAL A 103 -29.15 8.41 6.29
CA VAL A 103 -29.26 7.04 5.76
C VAL A 103 -30.21 7.08 4.56
N ALA A 104 -29.79 6.53 3.41
CA ALA A 104 -30.66 6.42 2.24
C ALA A 104 -31.74 5.36 2.50
N SER A 105 -33.01 5.68 2.20
CA SER A 105 -34.10 4.73 2.42
C SER A 105 -34.00 3.53 1.48
N THR A 106 -34.13 2.33 2.02
CA THR A 106 -34.36 1.09 1.25
C THR A 106 -35.85 0.81 0.99
N SER A 107 -36.75 1.66 1.50
CA SER A 107 -38.20 1.52 1.40
C SER A 107 -38.88 2.85 1.06
N ALA A 108 -39.81 2.85 0.10
CA ALA A 108 -40.44 4.08 -0.41
C ALA A 108 -41.51 4.70 0.52
N ASP A 109 -41.99 3.94 1.53
CA ASP A 109 -43.27 4.17 2.21
C ASP A 109 -43.19 4.58 3.70
N SER A 110 -42.02 5.00 4.19
CA SER A 110 -41.86 5.44 5.58
C SER A 110 -41.84 6.97 5.70
N THR A 111 -42.89 7.55 6.32
CA THR A 111 -43.00 9.00 6.62
C THR A 111 -42.19 9.45 7.84
N GLU A 112 -41.44 8.56 8.48
CA GLU A 112 -40.57 8.89 9.62
C GLU A 112 -39.25 9.54 9.19
N SER A 113 -38.70 10.40 10.06
CA SER A 113 -37.43 11.09 9.82
C SER A 113 -36.24 10.13 10.00
N LEU A 114 -35.71 9.63 8.88
CA LEU A 114 -34.57 8.71 8.88
C LEU A 114 -33.37 9.27 9.69
N PRO A 115 -32.75 8.46 10.57
CA PRO A 115 -31.73 8.93 11.48
C PRO A 115 -30.47 9.43 10.74
N ILE A 116 -29.93 10.56 11.20
CA ILE A 116 -28.67 11.12 10.70
C ILE A 116 -27.52 10.48 11.49
N PHE A 117 -26.63 9.76 10.80
CA PHE A 117 -25.44 9.18 11.41
C PHE A 117 -24.28 10.16 11.38
N PHE A 118 -23.78 10.57 12.55
CA PHE A 118 -22.65 11.47 12.69
C PHE A 118 -21.33 10.72 12.86
N LYS A 119 -20.40 10.94 11.92
CA LYS A 119 -19.02 10.46 12.01
C LYS A 119 -18.10 11.59 12.48
N LEU A 120 -17.37 11.38 13.56
CA LEU A 120 -16.35 12.33 14.03
C LEU A 120 -15.06 12.18 13.19
N GLU A 121 -14.73 13.22 12.44
CA GLU A 121 -13.50 13.30 11.64
C GLU A 121 -12.46 14.19 12.34
N ARG A 122 -11.18 13.84 12.13
CA ARG A 122 -10.04 14.44 12.85
C ARG A 122 -8.87 14.80 11.90
N PRO A 123 -9.07 15.63 10.86
CA PRO A 123 -7.98 16.09 10.00
C PRO A 123 -6.90 16.85 10.79
N ALA A 124 -5.66 16.75 10.34
CA ALA A 124 -4.53 17.52 10.84
C ALA A 124 -4.10 18.57 9.81
N TYR A 125 -3.58 19.70 10.30
CA TYR A 125 -3.05 20.82 9.54
C TYR A 125 -1.79 21.35 10.24
N PRO A 126 -0.87 22.05 9.55
CA PRO A 126 0.11 22.91 10.22
C PRO A 126 -0.64 23.97 11.03
N SER A 127 -0.15 24.33 12.22
CA SER A 127 -0.89 25.25 13.09
C SER A 127 -1.04 26.68 12.53
N GLY A 128 -0.25 27.06 11.51
CA GLY A 128 -0.37 28.33 10.81
C GLY A 128 -1.30 28.32 9.58
N GLU A 129 -1.85 27.16 9.18
CA GLU A 129 -2.68 26.99 7.98
C GLU A 129 -4.13 26.60 8.32
N LEU A 130 -4.68 27.14 9.42
CA LEU A 130 -6.05 26.86 9.84
C LEU A 130 -7.06 27.53 8.90
N LEU A 131 -7.69 26.73 8.03
CA LEU A 131 -8.84 27.13 7.23
C LEU A 131 -10.07 27.44 8.11
N GLY A 132 -10.89 28.41 7.67
CA GLY A 132 -12.22 28.63 8.22
C GLY A 132 -13.08 27.38 8.16
N PHE A 133 -14.13 27.29 8.98
CA PHE A 133 -15.01 26.12 8.91
C PHE A 133 -15.73 26.05 7.56
N ASP A 134 -16.21 27.20 7.08
CA ASP A 134 -16.94 27.31 5.83
C ASP A 134 -16.05 26.98 4.63
N ASP A 135 -14.78 27.38 4.64
CA ASP A 135 -13.78 27.00 3.63
C ASP A 135 -13.53 25.48 3.60
N LEU A 136 -13.40 24.86 4.78
CA LEU A 136 -13.19 23.41 4.93
C LEU A 136 -14.41 22.64 4.43
N VAL A 137 -15.63 23.13 4.70
CA VAL A 137 -16.87 22.55 4.21
C VAL A 137 -17.01 22.75 2.70
N ALA A 138 -16.67 23.93 2.17
CA ALA A 138 -16.71 24.22 0.73
C ALA A 138 -15.71 23.38 -0.09
N GLN A 139 -14.57 23.01 0.49
CA GLN A 139 -13.58 22.11 -0.11
C GLN A 139 -13.95 20.62 -0.01
N SER A 140 -15.01 20.26 0.73
CA SER A 140 -15.42 18.87 0.93
C SER A 140 -16.09 18.27 -0.30
N SER A 141 -15.60 17.10 -0.75
CA SER A 141 -16.25 16.31 -1.80
C SER A 141 -17.50 15.52 -1.33
N LYS A 142 -17.87 15.60 -0.05
CA LYS A 142 -19.00 14.84 0.52
C LYS A 142 -20.33 15.54 0.23
N LYS A 143 -21.16 14.96 -0.62
CA LYS A 143 -22.51 15.44 -0.94
C LYS A 143 -23.51 15.05 0.17
N ASN A 144 -24.64 15.76 0.24
CA ASN A 144 -25.77 15.48 1.15
C ASN A 144 -25.33 15.23 2.61
N SER A 145 -24.37 16.03 3.08
CA SER A 145 -23.68 15.85 4.36
C SER A 145 -23.77 17.13 5.18
N MET A 146 -24.12 17.01 6.46
CA MET A 146 -24.18 18.12 7.41
C MET A 146 -22.89 18.17 8.24
N PHE A 147 -22.29 19.34 8.37
CA PHE A 147 -21.02 19.55 9.06
C PHE A 147 -21.23 20.32 10.35
N VAL A 148 -20.67 19.85 11.46
CA VAL A 148 -20.74 20.48 12.78
C VAL A 148 -19.33 20.62 13.35
N ASP A 149 -18.84 21.85 13.52
CA ASP A 149 -17.44 22.10 13.93
C ASP A 149 -17.20 21.69 15.39
N GLY A 150 -18.06 22.16 16.31
CA GLY A 150 -17.84 22.00 17.75
C GLY A 150 -16.63 22.77 18.32
N VAL A 151 -15.82 23.41 17.46
CA VAL A 151 -14.70 24.30 17.82
C VAL A 151 -13.62 23.58 18.66
N LEU A 152 -13.41 22.28 18.39
CA LEU A 152 -12.49 21.42 19.14
C LEU A 152 -11.17 21.21 18.40
N TYR A 153 -10.07 21.67 19.00
CA TYR A 153 -8.73 21.63 18.41
C TYR A 153 -7.70 21.04 19.39
N ASP A 154 -7.01 19.98 18.99
CA ASP A 154 -5.81 19.48 19.71
C ASP A 154 -4.56 20.02 19.04
N TYR A 155 -3.57 20.44 19.84
CA TYR A 155 -2.26 20.88 19.35
C TYR A 155 -1.18 19.83 19.65
N LEU A 156 -0.32 19.57 18.66
CA LEU A 156 0.73 18.57 18.73
C LEU A 156 2.04 19.11 18.14
N THR A 157 2.95 19.54 19.02
CA THR A 157 4.31 19.92 18.64
C THR A 157 5.11 18.72 18.10
N LYS A 158 6.01 19.01 17.16
CA LYS A 158 6.99 18.07 16.59
C LYS A 158 7.82 17.34 17.65
N ALA A 159 8.23 18.05 18.70
CA ALA A 159 8.96 17.47 19.83
C ALA A 159 8.11 16.39 20.55
N LYS A 160 6.84 16.67 20.83
CA LYS A 160 5.90 15.74 21.47
C LYS A 160 5.54 14.57 20.55
N ALA A 161 5.34 14.82 19.25
CA ALA A 161 5.12 13.76 18.26
C ALA A 161 6.32 12.80 18.15
N LEU A 162 7.55 13.34 18.12
CA LEU A 162 8.79 12.56 18.05
C LEU A 162 9.16 11.88 19.38
N LEU A 163 8.63 12.34 20.52
CA LEU A 163 8.71 11.62 21.79
C LEU A 163 7.77 10.41 21.79
N LEU A 164 6.48 10.62 21.51
CA LEU A 164 5.48 9.56 21.42
C LEU A 164 5.84 8.46 20.40
N LEU A 165 6.43 8.84 19.26
CA LEU A 165 6.95 7.89 18.27
C LEU A 165 8.19 7.13 18.74
N LYS A 166 9.06 7.75 19.56
CA LYS A 166 10.22 7.06 20.16
C LYS A 166 9.76 6.03 21.18
N GLU A 167 8.85 6.42 22.07
CA GLU A 167 8.25 5.56 23.09
C GLU A 167 7.55 4.37 22.44
N HIS A 168 6.66 4.62 21.48
CA HIS A 168 5.95 3.56 20.75
C HIS A 168 6.87 2.55 20.03
N LEU A 169 8.07 2.98 19.62
CA LEU A 169 9.07 2.15 18.93
C LEU A 169 10.16 1.55 19.83
N SER A 170 10.14 1.79 21.14
CA SER A 170 11.21 1.31 22.04
C SER A 170 10.81 0.97 23.48
N ALA A 171 9.59 1.31 23.88
CA ALA A 171 8.99 1.01 25.20
C ALA A 171 7.68 0.21 25.07
N ASN A 172 7.52 -0.57 23.99
CA ASN A 172 6.40 -1.51 23.88
C ASN A 172 6.65 -2.73 24.78
N VAL A 173 5.97 -2.75 25.92
CA VAL A 173 5.94 -3.88 26.86
C VAL A 173 4.74 -4.76 26.53
N VAL A 174 4.96 -6.07 26.46
CA VAL A 174 3.90 -7.08 26.31
C VAL A 174 3.99 -8.07 27.46
N GLN A 175 2.84 -8.47 28.02
CA GLN A 175 2.78 -9.49 29.06
C GLN A 175 2.39 -10.83 28.44
N ILE A 176 3.17 -11.87 28.69
CA ILE A 176 2.96 -13.25 28.20
C ILE A 176 3.18 -14.19 29.38
N ASP A 177 2.20 -15.04 29.69
CA ASP A 177 2.25 -16.02 30.78
C ASP A 177 2.74 -15.43 32.12
N GLY A 178 2.20 -14.26 32.47
CA GLY A 178 2.53 -13.49 33.68
C GLY A 178 3.82 -12.66 33.59
N HIS A 179 4.70 -12.92 32.63
CA HIS A 179 6.01 -12.28 32.49
C HIS A 179 5.97 -11.06 31.55
N GLU A 180 6.75 -10.02 31.86
CA GLU A 180 6.86 -8.81 31.03
C GLU A 180 8.04 -8.91 30.04
N TYR A 181 7.80 -8.60 28.77
CA TYR A 181 8.79 -8.60 27.70
C TYR A 181 8.78 -7.26 26.95
N VAL A 182 9.95 -6.73 26.61
CA VAL A 182 10.08 -5.49 25.81
C VAL A 182 10.39 -5.85 24.35
N GLN A 183 9.53 -5.43 23.42
CA GLN A 183 9.75 -5.64 21.99
C GLN A 183 11.03 -4.91 21.53
N ARG A 184 12.03 -5.67 21.05
CA ARG A 184 13.34 -5.12 20.59
C ARG A 184 13.45 -4.92 19.08
N CYS A 185 12.63 -5.63 18.29
CA CYS A 185 12.60 -5.56 16.84
C CYS A 185 11.14 -5.50 16.36
N GLY A 186 10.91 -4.84 15.22
CA GLY A 186 9.58 -4.63 14.67
C GLY A 186 8.83 -3.43 15.23
N ILE A 187 7.53 -3.40 14.97
CA ILE A 187 6.57 -2.41 15.47
C ILE A 187 5.42 -3.11 16.21
N PRO A 188 4.71 -2.42 17.12
CA PRO A 188 3.64 -3.06 17.90
C PRO A 188 2.42 -3.36 17.03
N GLN A 189 2.17 -4.65 16.76
CA GLN A 189 0.98 -5.09 16.03
C GLN A 189 -0.30 -4.66 16.77
N GLY A 190 -1.38 -4.39 16.02
CA GLY A 190 -2.63 -3.85 16.58
C GLY A 190 -2.59 -2.35 16.88
N SER A 191 -1.44 -1.68 16.81
CA SER A 191 -1.36 -0.22 16.89
C SER A 191 -2.05 0.44 15.69
N VAL A 192 -2.77 1.54 15.95
CA VAL A 192 -3.31 2.44 14.90
C VAL A 192 -2.21 2.98 13.97
N LEU A 193 -0.93 2.94 14.38
CA LEU A 193 0.19 3.35 13.54
C LEU A 193 0.78 2.22 12.67
N SER A 194 0.49 0.95 12.92
CA SER A 194 1.24 -0.20 12.36
C SER A 194 1.42 -0.13 10.84
N THR A 195 0.30 -0.12 10.11
CA THR A 195 0.27 -0.10 8.64
C THR A 195 0.90 1.18 8.07
N THR A 196 0.64 2.32 8.71
CA THR A 196 1.19 3.63 8.35
C THR A 196 2.72 3.66 8.47
N LEU A 197 3.26 3.17 9.59
CA LEU A 197 4.70 3.07 9.83
C LEU A 197 5.39 2.08 8.88
N CYS A 198 4.76 0.92 8.65
CA CYS A 198 5.21 -0.08 7.69
C CYS A 198 5.28 0.50 6.27
N ASN A 199 4.23 1.19 5.82
CA ASN A 199 4.19 1.84 4.50
C ASN A 199 5.29 2.90 4.33
N MET A 200 5.53 3.73 5.34
CA MET A 200 6.63 4.71 5.32
C MET A 200 8.02 4.06 5.32
N TYR A 201 8.16 2.91 6.01
CA TYR A 201 9.40 2.14 6.07
C TYR A 201 9.75 1.54 4.71
N TYR A 202 8.82 0.80 4.09
CA TYR A 202 9.06 0.18 2.80
C TYR A 202 9.13 1.21 1.66
N ALA A 203 8.42 2.35 1.74
CA ALA A 203 8.66 3.48 0.83
C ALA A 203 10.12 3.98 0.90
N HIS A 204 10.74 3.99 2.08
CA HIS A 204 12.17 4.32 2.22
C HIS A 204 13.11 3.17 1.80
N PHE A 205 12.66 1.92 1.80
CA PHE A 205 13.39 0.78 1.20
C PHE A 205 13.39 0.90 -0.33
N GLU A 206 12.22 1.09 -0.94
CA GLU A 206 12.03 1.29 -2.38
C GLU A 206 13.00 2.33 -2.94
N ARG A 207 13.04 3.55 -2.37
CA ARG A 207 13.89 4.64 -2.88
C ARG A 207 15.38 4.47 -2.60
N ARG A 208 15.78 3.66 -1.61
CA ARG A 208 17.20 3.53 -1.20
C ARG A 208 17.89 2.28 -1.73
N ILE A 209 17.13 1.20 -1.91
CA ILE A 209 17.62 -0.10 -2.36
C ILE A 209 17.08 -0.39 -3.77
N LEU A 210 15.75 -0.51 -3.93
CA LEU A 210 15.14 -0.91 -5.21
C LEU A 210 15.48 0.07 -6.34
N ARG A 211 15.17 1.37 -6.19
CA ARG A 211 15.42 2.38 -7.23
C ARG A 211 16.90 2.67 -7.52
N LYS A 212 17.84 2.18 -6.70
CA LYS A 212 19.27 2.18 -7.06
C LYS A 212 19.66 1.02 -7.97
N ARG A 213 19.09 -0.18 -7.72
CA ARG A 213 19.40 -1.41 -8.47
C ARG A 213 18.50 -1.61 -9.68
N LEU A 214 17.35 -0.94 -9.69
CA LEU A 214 16.33 -0.92 -10.73
C LEU A 214 15.81 0.53 -10.90
N PRO A 215 16.59 1.43 -11.53
CA PRO A 215 16.19 2.82 -11.76
C PRO A 215 14.96 2.92 -12.66
N GLU A 216 14.14 3.97 -12.48
CA GLU A 216 13.01 4.30 -13.38
C GLU A 216 13.53 4.63 -14.77
N VAL A 217 13.03 3.94 -15.81
CA VAL A 217 13.49 4.15 -17.21
C VAL A 217 12.58 5.12 -17.97
N CYS A 218 11.48 5.56 -17.39
CA CYS A 218 10.47 6.44 -17.98
C CYS A 218 10.91 7.91 -18.16
N ASN A 219 12.21 8.18 -18.34
CA ASN A 219 12.71 9.47 -18.81
C ASN A 219 13.34 9.32 -20.21
N PRO A 220 12.67 9.77 -21.29
CA PRO A 220 13.18 9.73 -22.66
C PRO A 220 14.54 10.43 -22.87
N ALA A 221 14.93 11.34 -21.97
CA ALA A 221 16.24 12.01 -22.01
C ALA A 221 17.40 11.18 -21.42
N ILE A 222 17.12 10.05 -20.75
CA ILE A 222 18.15 9.18 -20.16
C ILE A 222 18.41 7.94 -21.03
N VAL A 223 17.37 7.39 -21.65
CA VAL A 223 17.50 6.23 -22.56
C VAL A 223 16.78 6.53 -23.88
N PRO A 224 17.49 6.63 -25.02
CA PRO A 224 16.88 6.71 -26.35
C PRO A 224 16.30 5.33 -26.74
N ALA A 225 15.18 4.98 -26.13
CA ALA A 225 14.66 3.61 -26.10
C ALA A 225 13.86 3.27 -27.37
N SER A 226 14.30 2.22 -28.08
CA SER A 226 13.57 1.63 -29.21
C SER A 226 12.30 0.86 -28.81
N CYS A 227 11.89 0.93 -27.53
CA CYS A 227 10.61 0.49 -26.99
C CYS A 227 10.34 1.26 -25.70
N CYS A 228 9.13 1.77 -25.50
CA CYS A 228 8.69 2.27 -24.19
C CYS A 228 8.65 1.11 -23.18
N GLN A 229 9.50 1.18 -22.14
CA GLN A 229 9.55 0.19 -21.08
C GLN A 229 8.40 0.40 -20.09
N HIS A 230 7.19 -0.05 -20.46
CA HIS A 230 6.05 -0.04 -19.54
C HIS A 230 6.39 -0.89 -18.31
N GLU A 231 6.30 -0.26 -17.14
CA GLU A 231 6.51 -0.89 -15.85
C GLU A 231 5.66 -0.19 -14.78
N GLU A 232 5.26 -0.94 -13.76
CA GLU A 232 4.66 -0.38 -12.56
C GLU A 232 4.99 -1.25 -11.34
N LEU A 233 5.28 -0.61 -10.22
CA LEU A 233 5.49 -1.27 -8.93
C LEU A 233 4.31 -0.99 -8.02
N PHE A 234 3.74 -2.02 -7.42
CA PHE A 234 2.66 -1.97 -6.45
C PHE A 234 3.14 -2.54 -5.12
N ARG A 235 2.61 -2.01 -4.01
CA ARG A 235 2.78 -2.63 -2.70
C ARG A 235 1.55 -2.42 -1.83
N TYR A 236 1.05 -3.50 -1.22
CA TYR A 236 -0.04 -3.44 -0.26
C TYR A 236 0.50 -3.88 1.10
N THR A 237 0.91 -2.92 1.92
CA THR A 237 1.71 -3.15 3.14
C THR A 237 3.06 -3.83 2.83
N ASP A 238 3.08 -5.15 2.77
CA ASP A 238 4.21 -6.07 2.62
C ASP A 238 4.10 -7.03 1.44
N ASP A 239 2.91 -7.16 0.86
CA ASP A 239 2.68 -7.77 -0.45
C ASP A 239 3.23 -6.83 -1.55
N PHE A 240 4.35 -7.16 -2.18
CA PHE A 240 4.90 -6.45 -3.35
C PHE A 240 4.47 -7.12 -4.65
N MET A 241 4.18 -6.32 -5.68
CA MET A 241 3.98 -6.80 -7.05
C MET A 241 4.63 -5.85 -8.05
N TYR A 242 5.47 -6.39 -8.93
CA TYR A 242 6.10 -5.65 -10.02
C TYR A 242 5.63 -6.23 -11.36
N ILE A 243 5.15 -5.36 -12.24
CA ILE A 243 4.72 -5.70 -13.60
C ILE A 243 5.59 -4.90 -14.57
N THR A 244 6.19 -5.55 -15.55
CA THR A 244 6.99 -4.88 -16.60
C THR A 244 6.93 -5.63 -17.92
N THR A 245 7.13 -4.93 -19.02
CA THR A 245 7.33 -5.58 -20.33
C THR A 245 8.75 -6.10 -20.54
N ASP A 246 9.73 -5.77 -19.69
CA ASP A 246 11.12 -6.23 -19.87
C ASP A 246 11.47 -7.40 -18.92
N LEU A 247 11.67 -8.60 -19.47
CA LEU A 247 12.07 -9.80 -18.73
C LEU A 247 13.34 -9.57 -17.90
N LYS A 248 14.32 -8.80 -18.39
CA LYS A 248 15.55 -8.52 -17.64
C LYS A 248 15.28 -7.67 -16.40
N ARG A 249 14.30 -6.78 -16.46
CA ARG A 249 13.87 -5.98 -15.31
C ARG A 249 13.03 -6.80 -14.34
N ALA A 250 12.16 -7.68 -14.84
CA ALA A 250 11.40 -8.61 -13.99
C ALA A 250 12.33 -9.57 -13.23
N GLN A 251 13.28 -10.20 -13.93
CA GLN A 251 14.37 -10.97 -13.32
C GLN A 251 15.13 -10.11 -12.32
N LYS A 252 15.57 -8.90 -12.68
CA LYS A 252 16.36 -8.08 -11.76
C LYS A 252 15.58 -7.64 -10.51
N PHE A 253 14.28 -7.37 -10.62
CA PHE A 253 13.43 -7.14 -9.44
C PHE A 253 13.35 -8.39 -8.55
N CYS A 254 13.17 -9.57 -9.18
CA CYS A 254 13.16 -10.85 -8.48
C CYS A 254 14.47 -11.05 -7.70
N ASP A 255 15.62 -10.96 -8.36
CA ASP A 255 16.96 -11.03 -7.73
C ASP A 255 17.06 -10.09 -6.53
N VAL A 256 16.69 -8.80 -6.71
CA VAL A 256 16.85 -7.76 -5.68
C VAL A 256 16.00 -8.05 -4.44
N MET A 257 14.83 -8.66 -4.60
CA MET A 257 13.97 -9.04 -3.48
C MET A 257 14.41 -10.36 -2.82
N HIS A 258 14.92 -11.32 -3.60
CA HIS A 258 15.36 -12.64 -3.12
C HIS A 258 16.74 -12.61 -2.46
N GLU A 259 17.65 -11.71 -2.88
CA GLU A 259 18.87 -11.37 -2.16
C GLU A 259 18.60 -10.75 -0.77
N GLY A 260 17.39 -10.19 -0.58
CA GLY A 260 16.97 -9.53 0.65
C GLY A 260 17.78 -8.28 1.01
N ASN A 261 17.60 -7.79 2.24
CA ASN A 261 18.35 -6.66 2.76
C ASN A 261 18.37 -6.60 4.30
N GLU A 262 19.50 -6.99 4.90
CA GLU A 262 19.69 -7.00 6.36
C GLU A 262 19.55 -5.62 7.02
N GLU A 263 20.04 -4.56 6.37
CA GLU A 263 19.97 -3.17 6.84
C GLU A 263 18.51 -2.76 7.13
N TYR A 264 17.55 -3.25 6.33
CA TYR A 264 16.12 -3.03 6.51
C TYR A 264 15.38 -4.21 7.17
N GLY A 265 16.02 -5.37 7.33
CA GLY A 265 15.32 -6.60 7.74
C GLY A 265 14.36 -7.14 6.67
N CYS A 266 14.48 -6.71 5.43
CA CYS A 266 13.57 -7.06 4.34
C CYS A 266 14.01 -8.40 3.73
N PHE A 267 13.24 -9.46 3.94
CA PHE A 267 13.47 -10.79 3.36
C PHE A 267 12.13 -11.35 2.87
N VAL A 268 12.12 -11.97 1.68
CA VAL A 268 10.89 -12.50 1.09
C VAL A 268 10.64 -13.97 1.44
N ASN A 269 9.38 -14.33 1.59
CA ASN A 269 8.97 -15.72 1.67
C ASN A 269 9.07 -16.37 0.28
N LEU A 270 10.13 -17.16 0.09
CA LEU A 270 10.43 -17.85 -1.17
C LEU A 270 9.25 -18.73 -1.63
N ALA A 271 8.62 -19.46 -0.71
CA ALA A 271 7.53 -20.39 -1.00
C ALA A 271 6.20 -19.70 -1.40
N LYS A 272 6.05 -18.39 -1.13
CA LYS A 272 4.92 -17.56 -1.62
C LYS A 272 5.25 -16.75 -2.88
N SER A 273 6.53 -16.69 -3.26
CA SER A 273 7.01 -15.85 -4.36
C SER A 273 6.60 -16.46 -5.70
N GLN A 274 5.95 -15.65 -6.55
CA GLN A 274 5.35 -16.08 -7.81
C GLN A 274 5.92 -15.31 -9.01
N THR A 275 6.24 -16.04 -10.09
CA THR A 275 6.61 -15.46 -11.40
C THR A 275 5.88 -16.14 -12.54
N ASN A 276 5.61 -15.42 -13.65
CA ASN A 276 5.08 -16.03 -14.89
C ASN A 276 6.18 -16.40 -15.89
N PHE A 277 7.44 -16.32 -15.47
CA PHE A 277 8.64 -16.68 -16.24
C PHE A 277 9.55 -17.54 -15.37
N ASN A 278 10.43 -18.30 -16.02
CA ASN A 278 11.47 -19.04 -15.32
C ASN A 278 12.45 -18.04 -14.69
N ALA A 279 12.43 -17.90 -13.36
CA ALA A 279 13.51 -17.25 -12.63
C ALA A 279 14.81 -18.06 -12.88
N VAL A 280 15.95 -17.37 -12.95
CA VAL A 280 17.22 -18.05 -13.26
C VAL A 280 17.84 -18.56 -11.96
N ASP A 281 17.69 -19.86 -11.70
CA ASP A 281 18.46 -20.55 -10.65
C ASP A 281 19.96 -20.39 -10.91
N ARG A 282 20.60 -19.46 -10.19
CA ARG A 282 22.05 -19.30 -10.21
C ARG A 282 22.77 -20.12 -9.13
N ASP A 283 22.12 -20.38 -7.99
CA ASP A 283 22.72 -21.11 -6.84
C ASP A 283 21.74 -21.96 -6.00
N GLN A 284 20.43 -22.04 -6.30
CA GLN A 284 19.42 -22.53 -5.34
C GLN A 284 19.19 -24.07 -5.28
N GLN A 285 19.99 -24.89 -5.96
CA GLN A 285 19.88 -26.37 -5.84
C GLN A 285 20.18 -26.91 -4.42
N ALA A 286 20.72 -26.09 -3.52
CA ALA A 286 21.10 -26.50 -2.16
C ALA A 286 20.00 -26.38 -1.09
N LEU A 287 18.86 -25.71 -1.33
CA LEU A 287 17.90 -25.35 -0.26
C LEU A 287 16.40 -25.60 -0.54
N GLY A 288 16.04 -26.30 -1.62
CA GLY A 288 14.72 -26.94 -1.77
C GLY A 288 13.47 -26.03 -1.82
N SER A 289 13.62 -24.70 -1.88
CA SER A 289 12.52 -23.73 -1.82
C SER A 289 12.48 -22.85 -3.09
N SER A 290 12.08 -23.44 -4.22
CA SER A 290 11.99 -22.78 -5.52
C SER A 290 10.87 -21.74 -5.59
N VAL A 291 11.11 -20.65 -6.30
CA VAL A 291 10.08 -19.67 -6.71
C VAL A 291 8.97 -20.37 -7.49
N GLN A 292 7.71 -20.11 -7.16
CA GLN A 292 6.59 -20.76 -7.83
C GLN A 292 6.36 -20.12 -9.21
N LYS A 293 6.59 -20.90 -10.27
CA LYS A 293 6.14 -20.52 -11.61
C LYS A 293 4.61 -20.66 -11.66
N ALA A 294 3.92 -19.53 -11.74
CA ALA A 294 2.47 -19.52 -11.89
C ALA A 294 2.10 -20.02 -13.30
N GLU A 295 1.35 -21.12 -13.38
CA GLU A 295 1.02 -21.78 -14.65
C GLU A 295 0.12 -20.95 -15.57
N ARG A 296 -0.64 -20.00 -15.00
CA ARG A 296 -1.57 -19.15 -15.78
C ARG A 296 -1.75 -17.74 -15.24
N CYS A 297 -2.08 -17.60 -13.96
CA CYS A 297 -2.39 -16.32 -13.32
C CYS A 297 -1.56 -16.10 -12.05
N ILE A 298 -1.08 -14.88 -11.84
CA ILE A 298 -0.44 -14.48 -10.58
C ILE A 298 -1.54 -14.12 -9.58
N SER A 299 -1.49 -14.65 -8.35
CA SER A 299 -2.38 -14.21 -7.27
C SER A 299 -1.72 -13.18 -6.38
N TRP A 300 -2.36 -12.01 -6.27
CA TRP A 300 -1.89 -10.89 -5.44
C TRP A 300 -3.10 -10.14 -4.84
N CYS A 301 -3.07 -9.85 -3.53
CA CYS A 301 -4.07 -9.04 -2.82
C CYS A 301 -5.56 -9.37 -3.11
N GLY A 302 -5.91 -10.65 -3.19
CA GLY A 302 -7.28 -11.11 -3.46
C GLY A 302 -7.70 -11.11 -4.94
N MET A 303 -6.80 -10.75 -5.86
CA MET A 303 -7.01 -10.82 -7.30
C MET A 303 -6.23 -12.00 -7.93
N LEU A 304 -6.61 -12.33 -9.16
CA LEU A 304 -5.83 -13.11 -10.12
C LEU A 304 -5.53 -12.20 -11.33
N ILE A 305 -4.28 -12.23 -11.81
CA ILE A 305 -3.82 -11.43 -12.95
C ILE A 305 -3.30 -12.37 -14.03
N ASP A 306 -3.91 -12.34 -15.21
CA ASP A 306 -3.44 -13.10 -16.39
C ASP A 306 -2.48 -12.21 -17.22
N PRO A 307 -1.17 -12.53 -17.27
CA PRO A 307 -0.17 -11.72 -17.95
C PRO A 307 -0.17 -11.90 -19.48
N ASN A 308 -1.00 -12.81 -20.02
CA ASN A 308 -1.07 -13.12 -21.45
C ASN A 308 -2.17 -12.34 -22.14
N ASN A 309 -3.28 -12.04 -21.46
CA ASN A 309 -4.38 -11.24 -21.99
C ASN A 309 -4.58 -9.91 -21.25
N LEU A 310 -3.84 -9.67 -20.16
CA LEU A 310 -3.94 -8.50 -19.29
C LEU A 310 -5.35 -8.32 -18.69
N GLN A 311 -5.97 -9.44 -18.28
CA GLN A 311 -7.24 -9.46 -17.57
C GLN A 311 -7.04 -9.61 -16.05
N LEU A 312 -8.05 -9.16 -15.30
CA LEU A 312 -8.15 -9.29 -13.84
C LEU A 312 -9.37 -10.12 -13.48
N TYR A 313 -9.21 -11.00 -12.49
CA TYR A 313 -10.31 -11.74 -11.87
C TYR A 313 -10.21 -11.66 -10.35
N VAL A 314 -11.30 -11.99 -9.64
CA VAL A 314 -11.29 -12.14 -8.17
C VAL A 314 -10.76 -13.52 -7.81
N ASN A 315 -9.85 -13.64 -6.83
CA ASN A 315 -9.45 -14.93 -6.28
C ASN A 315 -10.49 -15.39 -5.25
N TYR A 316 -11.40 -16.27 -5.67
CA TYR A 316 -12.42 -16.88 -4.80
C TYR A 316 -11.91 -18.04 -3.92
N GLU A 317 -10.78 -18.66 -4.25
CA GLU A 317 -10.21 -19.80 -3.49
C GLU A 317 -9.89 -19.35 -2.05
N LYS A 318 -9.37 -18.14 -1.90
CA LYS A 318 -9.09 -17.52 -0.59
C LYS A 318 -10.36 -17.09 0.15
N CYS A 319 -11.52 -16.95 -0.50
CA CYS A 319 -12.78 -16.56 0.14
C CYS A 319 -13.45 -17.73 0.91
N VAL A 320 -13.26 -18.98 0.48
CA VAL A 320 -13.93 -20.15 1.09
C VAL A 320 -13.46 -20.39 2.53
N LEU A 321 -12.18 -20.14 2.83
CA LEU A 321 -11.60 -20.28 4.18
C LEU A 321 -11.87 -19.09 5.12
N VAL A 322 -12.51 -18.03 4.62
CA VAL A 322 -12.60 -16.72 5.29
C VAL A 322 -13.89 -16.52 6.08
N ALA A 323 -14.92 -17.35 5.85
CA ALA A 323 -16.22 -17.29 6.53
C ALA A 323 -16.14 -17.35 8.07
N HIS A 324 -15.16 -18.07 8.64
CA HIS A 324 -14.96 -18.18 10.10
C HIS A 324 -14.21 -17.00 10.74
N LYS A 325 -13.77 -15.99 9.98
CA LYS A 325 -13.02 -14.82 10.51
C LYS A 325 -13.65 -13.45 10.24
N TRP A 326 -14.78 -13.38 9.52
CA TRP A 326 -15.36 -12.11 9.04
C TRP A 326 -16.84 -11.91 9.38
N PHE A 327 -17.30 -12.45 10.52
CA PHE A 327 -18.48 -11.91 11.20
C PHE A 327 -18.15 -10.53 11.78
N GLY A 328 -18.42 -9.47 11.02
CA GLY A 328 -18.20 -8.09 11.50
C GLY A 328 -18.38 -6.95 10.50
N VAL A 329 -18.32 -7.19 9.18
CA VAL A 329 -18.54 -6.16 8.14
C VAL A 329 -19.45 -6.72 7.05
N GLY A 330 -20.50 -5.98 6.70
CA GLY A 330 -21.56 -6.45 5.80
C GLY A 330 -21.09 -6.71 4.36
N LEU A 331 -21.30 -7.94 3.89
CA LEU A 331 -21.01 -8.36 2.51
C LEU A 331 -22.11 -7.89 1.55
N LEU A 332 -22.03 -6.67 1.02
CA LEU A 332 -22.87 -6.26 -0.11
C LEU A 332 -22.33 -6.89 -1.40
N MET A 333 -23.08 -7.84 -1.98
CA MET A 333 -22.74 -8.44 -3.26
C MET A 333 -22.93 -7.43 -4.40
N LEU A 334 -21.83 -6.96 -5.00
CA LEU A 334 -21.86 -6.25 -6.28
C LEU A 334 -21.85 -7.24 -7.45
N HIS A 335 -23.02 -7.84 -7.68
CA HIS A 335 -23.31 -8.60 -8.89
C HIS A 335 -23.58 -7.62 -10.03
N HIS A 336 -22.56 -7.25 -10.82
CA HIS A 336 -22.79 -6.66 -12.14
C HIS A 336 -21.71 -7.05 -13.17
N PHE A 337 -22.21 -7.45 -14.35
CA PHE A 337 -21.46 -7.69 -15.58
C PHE A 337 -20.77 -6.42 -16.10
N VAL A 338 -19.82 -6.58 -17.03
CA VAL A 338 -20.02 -6.19 -18.45
C VAL A 338 -18.98 -6.89 -19.33
N THR A 339 -19.42 -7.27 -20.53
CA THR A 339 -18.63 -7.80 -21.66
C THR A 339 -17.87 -6.72 -22.40
#